data_AF-A0A2D9SZQ4-F1
#
_entry.id   AF-A0A2D9SZQ4-F1
#
_cell.length_a   1.000
_cell.length_b   1.000
_cell.length_c   1.000
_cell.angle_alpha   90.00
_cell.angle_beta   90.00
_cell.angle_gamma   90.00
#
_symmetry.space_group_name_H-M   'P 1'
#
loop_
_entity.id
_entity.type
_entity.pdbx_description
1 polymer ?
#
loop_
_entity_poly.entity_id
_entity_poly.type
_entity_poly.pdbx_seq_one_letter_code
_entity_poly.pdbx_strand_id
1 'polypeptide(L)'
;MKSKLELGAILNDRFRIEAQTEWGAIAWDTSLERAVEIEPLPGDSAVEAQRLAAIIHPHLQAIYAVQLTPEGESFVVREHLSGVLLDEWAAMYEGALPVNAAIGILDPIALALDALHEGGRAHGSLDWRHVVVGPSFRVAVLSPHAGRPSEAAGTMQDDLRALGALTHRLLTGQDPKPGVAPSQAQQGLSRAFDRPLARMLGDDPFSAETFRQRLAVAQAFAAATPLAHTILLVDQDHEFRELLASILRQAFPDARFMYEESGKSALNTLRQQGASLIVSEMKTTDLDGFDLARAIRKEPTAAETPVLVVTGEGDATDWQVLSDIGVDAFLFKPVDATSLIASARRLIGAPEPPRFPDAE
;
A
#
# COMPACT_ATOMS: atom_id res chain seq x y z
N MET A 1 12.86 22.79 36.56
CA MET A 1 11.74 22.57 35.61
C MET A 1 10.74 21.48 36.02
N LYS A 2 11.14 20.27 36.45
CA LYS A 2 10.17 19.21 36.84
C LYS A 2 9.18 19.63 37.94
N SER A 3 9.61 20.45 38.91
CA SER A 3 8.74 21.03 39.95
C SER A 3 7.86 22.20 39.47
N LYS A 4 8.01 22.66 38.22
CA LYS A 4 7.26 23.78 37.63
C LYS A 4 6.18 23.34 36.64
N LEU A 5 6.13 22.04 36.32
CA LEU A 5 5.09 21.43 35.50
C LEU A 5 4.02 20.75 36.39
N GLU A 6 3.71 21.36 37.52
CA GLU A 6 2.64 20.91 38.40
C GLU A 6 1.29 21.32 37.84
N LEU A 7 0.29 20.45 38.03
CA LEU A 7 -1.07 20.68 37.56
C LEU A 7 -1.61 22.02 38.12
N GLY A 8 -2.08 22.89 37.22
CA GLY A 8 -2.62 24.21 37.56
C GLY A 8 -1.58 25.34 37.69
N ALA A 9 -0.27 25.04 37.64
CA ALA A 9 0.76 26.07 37.61
C ALA A 9 0.67 26.91 36.33
N ILE A 10 1.07 28.18 36.39
CA ILE A 10 1.16 29.06 35.23
C ILE A 10 2.64 29.36 34.95
N LEU A 11 3.12 28.91 33.79
CA LEU A 11 4.49 29.13 33.32
C LEU A 11 4.55 30.39 32.45
N ASN A 12 5.54 31.26 32.70
CA ASN A 12 5.76 32.53 31.98
C ASN A 12 4.50 33.40 31.86
N ASP A 13 3.65 33.41 32.89
CA ASP A 13 2.37 34.14 32.94
C ASP A 13 1.43 33.85 31.74
N ARG A 14 1.63 32.73 31.05
CA ARG A 14 0.95 32.43 29.78
C ARG A 14 0.42 31.00 29.70
N PHE A 15 1.23 30.02 30.11
CA PHE A 15 0.90 28.62 29.91
C PHE A 15 0.40 27.99 31.20
N ARG A 16 -0.90 27.71 31.28
CA ARG A 16 -1.48 27.01 32.43
C ARG A 16 -1.35 25.50 32.22
N ILE A 17 -0.65 24.81 33.12
CA ILE A 17 -0.42 23.37 33.04
C ILE A 17 -1.72 22.61 33.33
N GLU A 18 -2.11 21.71 32.43
CA GLU A 18 -3.39 20.96 32.50
C GLU A 18 -3.19 19.45 32.63
N ALA A 19 -2.06 18.90 32.18
CA ALA A 19 -1.70 17.50 32.43
C ALA A 19 -0.18 17.30 32.34
N GLN A 20 0.34 16.29 33.03
CA GLN A 20 1.72 15.83 32.85
C GLN A 20 1.78 14.74 31.78
N THR A 21 2.87 14.73 31.01
CA THR A 21 3.18 13.69 30.02
C THR A 21 4.52 13.03 30.36
N GLU A 22 4.89 11.98 29.63
CA GLU A 22 6.18 11.30 29.84
C GLU A 22 7.37 12.26 29.72
N TRP A 23 7.29 13.23 28.81
CA TRP A 23 8.40 14.11 28.43
C TRP A 23 8.21 15.57 28.84
N GLY A 24 7.08 15.91 29.46
CA GLY A 24 6.77 17.28 29.81
C GLY A 24 5.34 17.47 30.32
N ALA A 25 4.58 18.36 29.69
CA ALA A 25 3.21 18.65 30.07
C ALA A 25 2.36 19.13 28.90
N ILE A 26 1.05 18.92 28.99
CA ILE A 26 0.04 19.63 28.20
C ILE A 26 -0.33 20.89 28.97
N ALA A 27 -0.41 22.02 28.25
CA ALA A 27 -0.75 23.30 28.82
C ALA A 27 -1.73 24.08 27.92
N TRP A 28 -2.53 24.94 28.54
CA TRP A 28 -3.35 25.92 27.85
C TRP A 28 -2.59 27.22 27.65
N ASP A 29 -2.37 27.62 26.40
CA ASP A 29 -1.83 28.93 26.03
C ASP A 29 -2.94 29.98 26.17
N THR A 30 -2.92 30.73 27.28
CA THR A 30 -3.96 31.73 27.59
C THR A 30 -3.98 32.93 26.64
N SER A 31 -2.88 33.19 25.92
CA SER A 31 -2.80 34.30 24.98
C SER A 31 -3.36 33.94 23.60
N LEU A 32 -3.18 32.69 23.18
CA LEU A 32 -3.64 32.19 21.87
C LEU A 32 -4.88 31.29 21.96
N GLU A 33 -5.40 31.06 23.17
CA GLU A 33 -6.59 30.25 23.46
C GLU A 33 -6.54 28.85 22.80
N ARG A 34 -5.43 28.13 23.03
CA ARG A 34 -5.22 26.78 22.49
C ARG A 34 -4.41 25.89 23.40
N ALA A 35 -4.60 24.57 23.26
CA ALA A 35 -3.73 23.58 23.89
C ALA A 35 -2.37 23.52 23.18
N VAL A 36 -1.30 23.37 23.97
CA VAL A 36 0.08 23.21 23.54
C VAL A 36 0.78 22.17 24.40
N GLU A 37 1.88 21.63 23.90
CA GLU A 37 2.77 20.78 24.69
C GLU A 37 4.03 21.53 25.08
N ILE A 38 4.51 21.30 26.30
CA ILE A 38 5.69 21.92 26.88
C ILE A 38 6.72 20.84 27.20
N GLU A 39 7.90 20.95 26.60
CA GLU A 39 9.06 20.08 26.89
C GLU A 39 10.19 20.90 27.53
N PRO A 40 10.62 20.57 28.76
CA PRO A 40 11.84 21.12 29.35
C PRO A 40 13.09 20.83 28.50
N LEU A 41 13.95 21.84 28.30
CA LEU A 41 15.24 21.64 27.63
C LEU A 41 16.38 21.53 28.64
N PRO A 42 17.21 20.47 28.57
CA PRO A 42 18.40 20.34 29.41
C PRO A 42 19.55 21.20 28.89
N GLY A 43 20.24 21.88 29.81
CA GLY A 43 21.49 22.58 29.54
C GLY A 43 21.38 23.66 28.47
N ASP A 44 22.27 23.60 27.48
CA ASP A 44 22.41 24.53 26.35
C ASP A 44 21.68 24.07 25.08
N SER A 45 20.73 23.12 25.19
CA SER A 45 20.01 22.54 24.05
C SER A 45 19.05 23.51 23.33
N ALA A 46 18.95 24.76 23.77
CA ALA A 46 18.08 25.78 23.16
C ALA A 46 18.42 26.06 21.69
N VAL A 47 19.71 26.06 21.32
CA VAL A 47 20.13 26.29 19.93
C VAL A 47 19.66 25.15 19.02
N GLU A 48 19.78 23.92 19.49
CA GLU A 48 19.36 22.75 18.72
C GLU A 48 17.83 22.68 18.59
N ALA A 49 17.11 23.01 19.67
CA ALA A 49 15.67 23.15 19.64
C ALA A 49 15.19 24.23 18.65
N GLN A 50 15.93 25.34 18.50
CA GLN A 50 15.63 26.39 17.53
C GLN A 50 15.83 25.93 16.09
N ARG A 51 16.87 25.12 15.81
CA ARG A 51 17.07 24.52 14.48
C ARG A 51 15.94 23.57 14.13
N LEU A 52 15.56 22.70 15.06
CA LEU A 52 14.43 21.79 14.88
C LEU A 52 13.13 22.57 14.64
N ALA A 53 12.94 23.70 15.32
CA ALA A 53 11.78 24.56 15.14
C ALA A 53 11.67 25.24 13.77
N ALA A 54 12.78 25.34 13.03
CA ALA A 54 12.77 25.87 11.67
C ALA A 54 12.23 24.86 10.64
N ILE A 55 12.13 23.58 10.99
CA ILE A 55 11.62 22.53 10.11
C ILE A 55 10.09 22.49 10.24
N ILE A 56 9.40 23.04 9.24
CA ILE A 56 7.94 23.16 9.23
C ILE A 56 7.38 22.26 8.13
N HIS A 57 6.54 21.29 8.50
CA HIS A 57 5.91 20.38 7.56
C HIS A 57 4.52 19.95 8.06
N PRO A 58 3.49 19.82 7.19
CA PRO A 58 2.11 19.51 7.62
C PRO A 58 1.94 18.20 8.41
N HIS A 59 2.85 17.25 8.17
CA HIS A 59 2.86 15.91 8.79
C HIS A 59 3.90 15.78 9.91
N LEU A 60 4.52 16.87 10.35
CA LEU A 60 5.43 16.90 11.49
C LEU A 60 4.84 17.83 12.57
N GLN A 61 4.85 17.39 13.83
CA GLN A 61 4.42 18.23 14.96
C GLN A 61 5.23 19.53 14.94
N ALA A 62 4.56 20.67 14.96
CA ALA A 62 5.25 21.95 14.93
C ALA A 62 5.86 22.30 16.29
N ILE A 63 7.06 22.89 16.27
CA ILE A 63 7.60 23.61 17.41
C ILE A 63 7.29 25.10 17.21
N TYR A 64 6.42 25.65 18.06
CA TYR A 64 6.01 27.04 17.95
C TYR A 64 7.04 28.02 18.51
N ALA A 65 7.73 27.66 19.59
CA ALA A 65 8.70 28.53 20.23
C ALA A 65 9.67 27.76 21.12
N VAL A 66 10.86 28.33 21.28
CA VAL A 66 11.80 28.01 22.38
C VAL A 66 11.80 29.20 23.31
N GLN A 67 11.50 28.99 24.59
CA GLN A 67 11.37 30.04 25.60
C GLN A 67 12.29 29.81 26.79
N LEU A 68 12.54 30.89 27.52
CA LEU A 68 13.29 30.91 28.76
C LEU A 68 12.35 31.33 29.90
N THR A 69 12.46 30.66 31.04
CA THR A 69 11.84 31.10 32.28
C THR A 69 12.61 32.28 32.89
N PRO A 70 12.00 33.08 33.79
CA PRO A 70 12.72 34.13 34.52
C PRO A 70 13.96 33.62 35.28
N GLU A 71 13.95 32.34 35.68
CA GLU A 71 15.07 31.69 36.37
C GLU A 71 16.14 31.12 35.43
N GLY A 72 16.01 31.32 34.12
CA GLY A 72 17.01 30.89 33.13
C GLY A 72 16.87 29.43 32.67
N GLU A 73 15.79 28.75 33.00
CA GLU A 73 15.53 27.40 32.49
C GLU A 73 14.81 27.46 31.14
N SER A 74 15.29 26.72 30.14
CA SER A 74 14.71 26.70 28.78
C SER A 74 13.65 25.62 28.60
N PHE A 75 12.68 25.87 27.72
CA PHE A 75 11.66 24.90 27.31
C PHE A 75 11.17 25.15 25.88
N VAL A 76 10.57 24.13 25.28
CA VAL A 76 9.93 24.20 23.97
C VAL A 76 8.42 24.21 24.13
N VAL A 77 7.74 25.01 23.31
CA VAL A 77 6.28 25.01 23.14
C VAL A 77 5.96 24.39 21.79
N ARG A 78 5.17 23.32 21.78
CA ARG A 78 4.84 22.52 20.60
C ARG A 78 3.34 22.51 20.31
N GLU A 79 3.01 22.16 19.08
CA GLU A 79 1.66 21.78 18.67
C GLU A 79 1.15 20.63 19.56
N HIS A 80 -0.02 20.81 20.18
CA HIS A 80 -0.73 19.68 20.75
C HIS A 80 -1.55 19.01 19.64
N LEU A 81 -1.17 17.78 19.28
CA LEU A 81 -1.83 17.03 18.22
C LEU A 81 -3.07 16.32 18.76
N SER A 82 -4.24 16.66 18.23
CA SER A 82 -5.48 15.95 18.54
C SER A 82 -5.56 14.63 17.77
N GLY A 83 -5.84 13.53 18.45
CA GLY A 83 -5.95 12.21 17.84
C GLY A 83 -5.66 11.08 18.80
N VAL A 84 -5.42 9.89 18.25
CA VAL A 84 -4.94 8.71 18.97
C VAL A 84 -3.58 8.30 18.42
N LEU A 85 -2.77 7.62 19.23
CA LEU A 85 -1.50 7.07 18.76
C LEU A 85 -1.74 5.98 17.71
N LEU A 86 -0.78 5.77 16.80
CA LEU A 86 -0.93 4.81 15.70
C LEU A 86 -1.11 3.37 16.20
N ASP A 87 -0.54 2.98 17.34
CA ASP A 87 -0.75 1.66 17.93
C ASP A 87 -2.18 1.49 18.45
N GLU A 88 -2.71 2.48 19.15
CA GLU A 88 -4.11 2.51 19.60
C GLU A 88 -5.06 2.51 18.39
N TRP A 89 -4.72 3.28 17.35
CA TRP A 89 -5.51 3.34 16.13
C TRP A 89 -5.51 2.01 15.38
N ALA A 90 -4.32 1.41 15.21
CA ALA A 90 -4.17 0.13 14.54
C ALA A 90 -4.81 -1.03 15.33
N ALA A 91 -4.86 -0.94 16.67
CA ALA A 91 -5.54 -1.92 17.51
C ALA A 91 -7.06 -2.00 17.27
N MET A 92 -7.66 -0.99 16.62
CA MET A 92 -9.06 -1.07 16.16
C MET A 92 -9.24 -2.05 14.98
N TYR A 93 -8.14 -2.47 14.34
CA TYR A 93 -8.13 -3.46 13.27
C TYR A 93 -7.59 -4.79 13.79
N GLU A 94 -8.23 -5.90 13.41
CA GLU A 94 -7.72 -7.24 13.71
C GLU A 94 -6.58 -7.59 12.74
N GLY A 95 -5.34 -7.41 13.17
CA GLY A 95 -4.15 -7.86 12.42
C GLY A 95 -3.64 -6.87 11.37
N ALA A 96 -3.34 -7.37 10.17
CA ALA A 96 -2.78 -6.56 9.09
C ALA A 96 -3.79 -5.54 8.55
N LEU A 97 -3.33 -4.33 8.24
CA LEU A 97 -4.17 -3.32 7.60
C LEU A 97 -4.33 -3.59 6.10
N PRO A 98 -5.47 -3.20 5.51
CA PRO A 98 -5.60 -3.08 4.06
C PRO A 98 -4.47 -2.20 3.49
N VAL A 99 -3.90 -2.61 2.35
CA VAL A 99 -2.74 -1.93 1.73
C VAL A 99 -2.98 -0.42 1.56
N ASN A 100 -4.16 -0.02 1.06
CA ASN A 100 -4.51 1.38 0.88
C ASN A 100 -4.52 2.19 2.19
N ALA A 101 -5.03 1.59 3.28
CA ALA A 101 -5.02 2.22 4.59
C ALA A 101 -3.59 2.34 5.15
N ALA A 102 -2.79 1.29 5.01
CA ALA A 102 -1.38 1.30 5.41
C ALA A 102 -0.58 2.38 4.65
N ILE A 103 -0.72 2.45 3.32
CA ILE A 103 -0.05 3.48 2.49
C ILE A 103 -0.52 4.88 2.87
N GLY A 104 -1.82 5.08 3.14
CA GLY A 104 -2.36 6.37 3.60
C GLY A 104 -1.76 6.87 4.91
N ILE A 105 -1.21 5.97 5.74
CA ILE A 105 -0.48 6.31 6.96
C ILE A 105 1.01 6.54 6.68
N LEU A 106 1.61 5.68 5.86
CA LEU A 106 3.04 5.68 5.58
C LEU A 106 3.51 6.87 4.73
N ASP A 107 2.69 7.32 3.79
CA ASP A 107 3.03 8.44 2.90
C ASP A 107 3.26 9.76 3.69
N PRO A 108 2.35 10.16 4.60
CA PRO A 108 2.60 11.25 5.55
C PRO A 108 3.86 11.11 6.41
N ILE A 109 4.14 9.90 6.92
CA ILE A 109 5.32 9.64 7.77
C ILE A 109 6.60 9.83 6.95
N ALA A 110 6.64 9.28 5.74
CA ALA A 110 7.78 9.42 4.83
C ALA A 110 8.05 10.90 4.50
N LEU A 111 7.01 11.68 4.18
CA LEU A 111 7.12 13.11 3.91
C LEU A 111 7.65 13.90 5.12
N ALA A 112 7.23 13.53 6.34
CA ALA A 112 7.74 14.16 7.56
C ALA A 112 9.22 13.83 7.81
N LEU A 113 9.66 12.60 7.52
CA LEU A 113 11.06 12.20 7.61
C LEU A 113 11.92 12.89 6.55
N ASP A 114 11.45 12.99 5.31
CA ASP A 114 12.15 13.73 4.24
C ASP A 114 12.39 15.18 4.68
N ALA A 115 11.37 15.85 5.23
CA ALA A 115 11.52 17.22 5.74
C ALA A 115 12.55 17.34 6.88
N LEU A 116 12.59 16.37 7.80
CA LEU A 116 13.61 16.31 8.86
C LEU A 116 15.02 16.12 8.26
N HIS A 117 15.15 15.17 7.33
CA HIS A 117 16.44 14.80 6.73
C HIS A 117 17.00 15.94 5.86
N GLU A 118 16.15 16.64 5.10
CA GLU A 118 16.50 17.87 4.39
C GLU A 118 16.96 18.99 5.32
N GLY A 119 16.35 19.07 6.51
CA GLY A 119 16.78 19.95 7.61
C GLY A 119 18.08 19.50 8.30
N GLY A 120 18.71 18.43 7.82
CA GLY A 120 19.95 17.88 8.38
C GLY A 120 19.75 17.15 9.71
N ARG A 121 18.52 16.72 10.02
CA ARG A 121 18.15 16.15 11.31
C ARG A 121 17.51 14.78 11.15
N ALA A 122 17.95 13.81 11.95
CA ALA A 122 17.26 12.54 12.09
C ALA A 122 16.19 12.61 13.20
N HIS A 123 15.15 11.81 13.09
CA HIS A 123 14.22 11.58 14.19
C HIS A 123 14.86 10.72 15.29
N GLY A 124 15.61 9.69 14.88
CA GLY A 124 16.48 8.87 15.72
C GLY A 124 15.79 7.99 16.76
N SER A 125 14.47 7.88 16.69
CA SER A 125 13.64 7.13 17.65
C SER A 125 12.25 6.82 17.11
N LEU A 126 12.03 6.96 15.79
CA LEU A 126 10.72 6.77 15.19
C LEU A 126 10.21 5.36 15.47
N ASP A 127 8.98 5.28 15.97
CA ASP A 127 8.18 4.08 16.05
C ASP A 127 6.69 4.47 16.06
N TRP A 128 5.78 3.51 16.24
CA TRP A 128 4.34 3.76 16.19
C TRP A 128 3.84 4.68 17.32
N ARG A 129 4.57 4.83 18.44
CA ARG A 129 4.23 5.75 19.54
C ARG A 129 4.54 7.20 19.18
N HIS A 130 5.24 7.43 18.07
CA HIS A 130 5.58 8.75 17.56
C HIS A 130 4.69 9.18 16.40
N VAL A 131 3.59 8.47 16.14
CA VAL A 131 2.65 8.83 15.07
C VAL A 131 1.27 9.00 15.67
N VAL A 132 0.65 10.14 15.40
CA VAL A 132 -0.73 10.47 15.79
C VAL A 132 -1.62 10.41 14.56
N VAL A 133 -2.74 9.70 14.69
CA VAL A 133 -3.84 9.69 13.72
C VAL A 133 -4.97 10.55 14.26
N GLY A 134 -5.13 11.72 13.66
CA GLY A 134 -6.09 12.74 14.08
C GLY A 134 -7.40 12.75 13.29
N PRO A 135 -8.30 13.68 13.64
CA PRO A 135 -9.55 13.90 12.91
C PRO A 135 -9.33 14.11 11.41
N SER A 136 -10.30 13.70 10.59
CA SER A 136 -10.21 13.76 9.12
C SER A 136 -9.01 13.00 8.54
N PHE A 137 -8.49 12.02 9.28
CA PHE A 137 -7.35 11.18 8.87
C PHE A 137 -6.05 11.97 8.66
N ARG A 138 -5.83 13.05 9.44
CA ARG A 138 -4.52 13.69 9.49
C ARG A 138 -3.54 12.77 10.22
N VAL A 139 -2.49 12.37 9.52
CA VAL A 139 -1.36 11.64 10.12
C VAL A 139 -0.22 12.62 10.36
N ALA A 140 0.31 12.63 11.59
CA ALA A 140 1.41 13.49 11.98
C ALA A 140 2.43 12.73 12.83
N VAL A 141 3.70 12.97 12.57
CA VAL A 141 4.84 12.45 13.34
C VAL A 141 5.16 13.44 14.46
N LEU A 142 5.29 12.95 15.69
CA LEU A 142 5.74 13.75 16.84
C LEU A 142 7.15 14.28 16.58
N SER A 143 7.45 15.51 17.01
CA SER A 143 8.79 16.04 16.82
C SER A 143 9.79 15.21 17.65
N PRO A 144 11.04 15.05 17.16
CA PRO A 144 12.10 14.47 17.97
C PRO A 144 12.30 15.25 19.29
N HIS A 145 12.88 14.60 20.28
CA HIS A 145 13.29 15.27 21.51
C HIS A 145 14.24 16.42 21.20
N ALA A 146 13.84 17.64 21.57
CA ALA A 146 14.57 18.85 21.23
C ALA A 146 15.82 19.01 22.11
N GLY A 147 15.80 18.40 23.30
CA GLY A 147 16.93 18.35 24.22
C GLY A 147 18.03 17.33 23.91
N ARG A 148 17.90 16.55 22.83
CA ARG A 148 18.86 15.49 22.50
C ARG A 148 19.95 16.03 21.55
N PRO A 149 21.24 15.96 21.91
CA PRO A 149 22.33 16.37 21.02
C PRO A 149 22.27 15.61 19.70
N SER A 150 22.62 16.24 18.58
CA SER A 150 22.57 15.59 17.26
C SER A 150 23.46 14.35 17.15
N GLU A 151 24.57 14.32 17.87
CA GLU A 151 25.51 13.19 17.89
C GLU A 151 24.97 12.00 18.73
N ALA A 152 24.01 12.26 19.62
CA ALA A 152 23.34 11.25 20.44
C ALA A 152 21.93 10.90 19.91
N ALA A 153 21.43 11.64 18.92
CA ALA A 153 20.23 11.30 18.16
C ALA A 153 20.58 10.14 17.22
N GLY A 154 19.64 9.22 16.99
CA GLY A 154 19.83 8.14 16.01
C GLY A 154 20.12 8.69 14.61
N THR A 155 20.49 7.82 13.68
CA THR A 155 20.89 8.24 12.33
C THR A 155 19.71 8.35 11.38
N MET A 156 19.88 9.04 10.25
CA MET A 156 18.87 9.04 9.17
C MET A 156 18.62 7.62 8.65
N GLN A 157 19.64 6.76 8.64
CA GLN A 157 19.47 5.34 8.30
C GLN A 157 18.59 4.60 9.30
N ASP A 158 18.68 4.92 10.59
CA ASP A 158 17.83 4.30 11.61
C ASP A 158 16.36 4.70 11.43
N ASP A 159 16.08 5.94 11.02
CA ASP A 159 14.73 6.39 10.67
C ASP A 159 14.16 5.61 9.48
N LEU A 160 14.98 5.38 8.45
CA LEU A 160 14.58 4.64 7.26
C LEU A 160 14.32 3.17 7.60
N ARG A 161 15.17 2.54 8.43
CA ARG A 161 14.91 1.19 8.95
C ARG A 161 13.63 1.13 9.78
N ALA A 162 13.38 2.14 10.61
CA ALA A 162 12.15 2.26 11.39
C ALA A 162 10.91 2.41 10.49
N LEU A 163 10.98 3.22 9.43
CA LEU A 163 9.92 3.33 8.42
C LEU A 163 9.66 2.00 7.72
N GLY A 164 10.71 1.25 7.38
CA GLY A 164 10.61 -0.12 6.85
C GLY A 164 9.94 -1.08 7.82
N ALA A 165 10.31 -1.04 9.11
CA ALA A 165 9.73 -1.88 10.15
C ALA A 165 8.25 -1.55 10.39
N LEU A 166 7.90 -0.26 10.46
CA LEU A 166 6.52 0.21 10.53
C LEU A 166 5.71 -0.28 9.35
N THR A 167 6.24 -0.14 8.13
CA THR A 167 5.56 -0.61 6.92
C THR A 167 5.33 -2.12 6.95
N HIS A 168 6.34 -2.91 7.31
CA HIS A 168 6.20 -4.36 7.45
C HIS A 168 5.08 -4.70 8.41
N ARG A 169 5.05 -4.07 9.59
CA ARG A 169 4.03 -4.34 10.60
C ARG A 169 2.64 -3.91 10.18
N LEU A 170 2.48 -2.73 9.58
CA LEU A 170 1.17 -2.28 9.10
C LEU A 170 0.61 -3.22 8.02
N LEU A 171 1.47 -3.75 7.14
CA LEU A 171 1.05 -4.66 6.06
C LEU A 171 0.87 -6.12 6.49
N THR A 172 1.47 -6.55 7.61
CA THR A 172 1.47 -7.97 8.02
C THR A 172 0.88 -8.24 9.40
N GLY A 173 0.64 -7.20 10.19
CA GLY A 173 0.28 -7.31 11.60
C GLY A 173 1.41 -7.79 12.52
N GLN A 174 2.64 -7.96 12.00
CA GLN A 174 3.77 -8.56 12.73
C GLN A 174 5.06 -7.76 12.58
N ASP A 175 5.91 -7.80 13.60
CA ASP A 175 7.26 -7.24 13.51
C ASP A 175 8.11 -8.01 12.48
N PRO A 176 9.01 -7.31 11.76
CA PRO A 176 9.87 -7.95 10.76
C PRO A 176 10.78 -9.00 11.41
N LYS A 177 10.90 -10.15 10.76
CA LYS A 177 11.83 -11.23 11.16
C LYS A 177 12.94 -11.37 10.12
N PRO A 178 14.21 -11.56 10.51
CA PRO A 178 15.31 -11.73 9.57
C PRO A 178 15.03 -12.85 8.55
N GLY A 179 15.17 -12.53 7.26
CA GLY A 179 14.99 -13.48 6.16
C GLY A 179 13.54 -13.86 5.82
N VAL A 180 12.54 -13.30 6.52
CA VAL A 180 11.12 -13.52 6.22
C VAL A 180 10.60 -12.35 5.40
N ALA A 181 10.13 -12.63 4.19
CA ALA A 181 9.52 -11.63 3.33
C ALA A 181 8.09 -11.29 3.81
N PRO A 182 7.62 -10.05 3.62
CA PRO A 182 6.27 -9.65 4.04
C PRO A 182 5.17 -10.47 3.36
N SER A 183 5.34 -10.88 2.09
CA SER A 183 4.40 -11.80 1.42
C SER A 183 4.37 -13.21 2.02
N GLN A 184 5.43 -13.62 2.72
CA GLN A 184 5.47 -14.89 3.47
C GLN A 184 4.84 -14.73 4.86
N ALA A 185 5.01 -13.56 5.48
CA ALA A 185 4.45 -13.24 6.79
C ALA A 185 2.91 -13.04 6.74
N GLN A 186 2.38 -12.51 5.63
CA GLN A 186 0.96 -12.26 5.43
C GLN A 186 0.45 -12.88 4.13
N GLN A 187 -0.42 -13.89 4.25
CA GLN A 187 -1.06 -14.50 3.09
C GLN A 187 -1.91 -13.48 2.33
N GLY A 188 -1.80 -13.46 1.00
CA GLY A 188 -2.52 -12.54 0.13
C GLY A 188 -1.84 -11.18 -0.08
N LEU A 189 -0.74 -10.88 0.62
CA LEU A 189 0.06 -9.69 0.34
C LEU A 189 0.92 -9.91 -0.92
N SER A 190 0.90 -8.95 -1.85
CA SER A 190 1.65 -9.06 -3.11
C SER A 190 3.17 -9.09 -2.87
N ARG A 191 3.88 -9.96 -3.61
CA ARG A 191 5.35 -10.02 -3.59
C ARG A 191 6.03 -8.73 -4.05
N ALA A 192 5.28 -7.81 -4.67
CA ALA A 192 5.80 -6.50 -5.05
C ALA A 192 6.29 -5.68 -3.84
N PHE A 193 5.81 -5.97 -2.63
CA PHE A 193 6.25 -5.32 -1.39
C PHE A 193 7.56 -5.91 -0.83
N ASP A 194 7.97 -7.11 -1.25
CA ASP A 194 9.09 -7.82 -0.62
C ASP A 194 10.43 -7.10 -0.80
N ARG A 195 10.78 -6.74 -2.04
CA ARG A 195 12.08 -6.12 -2.36
C ARG A 195 12.23 -4.71 -1.77
N PRO A 196 11.23 -3.80 -1.89
CA PRO A 196 11.32 -2.50 -1.24
C PRO A 196 11.53 -2.59 0.27
N LEU A 197 10.80 -3.49 0.94
CA LEU A 197 10.91 -3.66 2.39
C LEU A 197 12.22 -4.30 2.82
N ALA A 198 12.68 -5.33 2.12
CA ALA A 198 13.97 -5.94 2.38
C ALA A 198 15.11 -4.92 2.30
N ARG A 199 15.01 -3.96 1.37
CA ARG A 199 16.01 -2.89 1.25
C ARG A 199 15.96 -1.92 2.42
N MET A 200 14.78 -1.47 2.84
CA MET A 200 14.65 -0.56 4.00
C MET A 200 15.14 -1.18 5.30
N LEU A 201 14.94 -2.48 5.48
CA LEU A 201 15.35 -3.21 6.69
C LEU A 201 16.84 -3.61 6.69
N GLY A 202 17.54 -3.40 5.58
CA GLY A 202 18.94 -3.78 5.42
C GLY A 202 19.94 -2.70 5.83
N ASP A 203 21.20 -2.91 5.44
CA ASP A 203 22.31 -2.01 5.77
C ASP A 203 22.26 -0.70 5.00
N ASP A 204 21.68 -0.71 3.79
CA ASP A 204 21.69 0.40 2.85
C ASP A 204 20.25 0.72 2.38
N PRO A 205 19.46 1.38 3.25
CA PRO A 205 18.06 1.70 2.95
C PRO A 205 17.92 2.78 1.86
N PHE A 206 16.78 2.81 1.19
CA PHE A 206 16.43 3.92 0.30
C PHE A 206 16.18 5.21 1.09
N SER A 207 16.22 6.38 0.43
CA SER A 207 15.59 7.59 0.99
C SER A 207 14.10 7.38 1.21
N ALA A 208 13.49 8.16 2.10
CA ALA A 208 12.05 8.08 2.37
C ALA A 208 11.25 8.39 1.09
N GLU A 209 11.65 9.40 0.30
CA GLU A 209 11.07 9.67 -1.01
C GLU A 209 11.11 8.46 -1.95
N THR A 210 12.28 7.84 -2.12
CA THR A 210 12.44 6.69 -3.03
C THR A 210 11.60 5.51 -2.54
N PHE A 211 11.57 5.28 -1.23
CA PHE A 211 10.77 4.20 -0.66
C PHE A 211 9.27 4.42 -0.90
N ARG A 212 8.78 5.64 -0.72
CA ARG A 212 7.40 6.05 -1.00
C ARG A 212 7.00 5.80 -2.46
N GLN A 213 7.87 6.16 -3.40
CA GLN A 213 7.67 5.87 -4.83
C GLN A 213 7.60 4.36 -5.11
N ARG A 214 8.48 3.56 -4.47
CA ARG A 214 8.49 2.09 -4.61
C ARG A 214 7.24 1.46 -4.02
N LEU A 215 6.74 1.95 -2.89
CA LEU A 215 5.49 1.49 -2.29
C LEU A 215 4.28 1.83 -3.17
N ALA A 216 4.23 3.01 -3.77
CA ALA A 216 3.17 3.37 -4.71
C ALA A 216 3.15 2.44 -5.93
N VAL A 217 4.32 2.10 -6.49
CA VAL A 217 4.44 1.12 -7.56
C VAL A 217 4.01 -0.27 -7.11
N ALA A 218 4.42 -0.72 -5.92
CA ALA A 218 4.02 -2.01 -5.37
C ALA A 218 2.51 -2.08 -5.11
N GLN A 219 1.89 -1.00 -4.63
CA GLN A 219 0.44 -0.87 -4.47
C GLN A 219 -0.28 -0.92 -5.81
N ALA A 220 0.19 -0.18 -6.81
CA ALA A 220 -0.38 -0.23 -8.16
C ALA A 220 -0.29 -1.65 -8.73
N PHE A 221 0.85 -2.33 -8.54
CA PHE A 221 1.03 -3.72 -8.93
C PHE A 221 0.14 -4.68 -8.13
N ALA A 222 -0.08 -4.44 -6.84
CA ALA A 222 -0.96 -5.24 -5.99
C ALA A 222 -2.44 -5.07 -6.36
N ALA A 223 -2.89 -3.83 -6.65
CA ALA A 223 -4.21 -3.55 -7.18
C ALA A 223 -4.41 -4.13 -8.60
N ALA A 224 -3.30 -4.25 -9.33
CA ALA A 224 -3.20 -4.94 -10.60
C ALA A 224 -2.93 -6.45 -10.48
N THR A 225 -2.71 -6.99 -9.27
CA THR A 225 -2.40 -8.40 -9.08
C THR A 225 -3.72 -9.14 -9.20
N PRO A 226 -3.84 -10.03 -10.19
CA PRO A 226 -5.11 -10.63 -10.45
C PRO A 226 -5.48 -11.65 -9.39
N LEU A 227 -6.74 -11.62 -8.95
CA LEU A 227 -7.42 -12.81 -8.43
C LEU A 227 -7.00 -14.00 -9.30
N ALA A 228 -6.44 -15.07 -8.73
CA ALA A 228 -5.95 -16.23 -9.48
C ALA A 228 -6.94 -16.56 -10.61
N HIS A 229 -6.59 -16.19 -11.84
CA HIS A 229 -7.58 -16.17 -12.90
C HIS A 229 -7.99 -17.59 -13.18
N THR A 230 -9.30 -17.81 -13.21
CA THR A 230 -9.81 -19.10 -13.69
C THR A 230 -10.06 -18.94 -15.19
N ILE A 231 -9.27 -19.61 -16.02
CA ILE A 231 -9.42 -19.61 -17.47
C ILE A 231 -10.05 -20.93 -17.88
N LEU A 232 -11.22 -20.85 -18.51
CA LEU A 232 -11.92 -22.00 -19.06
C LEU A 232 -11.58 -22.17 -20.53
N LEU A 233 -11.02 -23.31 -20.90
CA LEU A 233 -10.70 -23.68 -22.28
C LEU A 233 -11.71 -24.71 -22.79
N VAL A 234 -12.44 -24.37 -23.86
CA VAL A 234 -13.49 -25.19 -24.45
C VAL A 234 -13.11 -25.55 -25.89
N ASP A 235 -12.67 -26.78 -26.11
CA ASP A 235 -12.36 -27.32 -27.45
C ASP A 235 -12.39 -28.86 -27.38
N GLN A 236 -12.82 -29.51 -28.45
CA GLN A 236 -12.82 -30.97 -28.55
C GLN A 236 -11.39 -31.52 -28.66
N ASP A 237 -10.48 -30.75 -29.24
CA ASP A 237 -9.08 -31.12 -29.40
C ASP A 237 -8.33 -30.91 -28.07
N HIS A 238 -8.00 -32.02 -27.42
CA HIS A 238 -7.23 -32.04 -26.18
C HIS A 238 -5.83 -31.43 -26.35
N GLU A 239 -5.13 -31.75 -27.44
CA GLU A 239 -3.78 -31.21 -27.68
C GLU A 239 -3.83 -29.70 -27.90
N PHE A 240 -4.86 -29.21 -28.59
CA PHE A 240 -5.04 -27.78 -28.77
C PHE A 240 -5.35 -27.05 -27.45
N ARG A 241 -6.18 -27.63 -26.56
CA ARG A 241 -6.40 -27.04 -25.22
C ARG A 241 -5.12 -26.98 -24.40
N GLU A 242 -4.29 -28.03 -24.43
CA GLU A 242 -3.00 -28.02 -23.74
C GLU A 242 -2.03 -27.00 -24.35
N LEU A 243 -2.04 -26.83 -25.67
CA LEU A 243 -1.28 -25.77 -26.34
C LEU A 243 -1.73 -24.37 -25.88
N LEU A 244 -3.04 -24.09 -25.90
CA LEU A 244 -3.60 -22.82 -25.42
C LEU A 244 -3.24 -22.57 -23.96
N ALA A 245 -3.38 -23.58 -23.09
CA ALA A 245 -3.00 -23.49 -21.69
C ALA A 245 -1.50 -23.19 -21.53
N SER A 246 -0.64 -23.88 -22.28
CA SER A 246 0.81 -23.65 -22.28
C SER A 246 1.19 -22.23 -22.69
N ILE A 247 0.53 -21.68 -23.73
CA ILE A 247 0.75 -20.29 -24.16
C ILE A 247 0.26 -19.31 -23.10
N LEU A 248 -0.96 -19.49 -22.59
CA LEU A 248 -1.58 -18.57 -21.63
C LEU A 248 -0.88 -18.61 -20.26
N ARG A 249 -0.32 -19.75 -19.83
CA ARG A 249 0.51 -19.87 -18.62
C ARG A 249 1.71 -18.93 -18.64
N GLN A 250 2.25 -18.59 -19.82
CA GLN A 250 3.36 -17.63 -19.92
C GLN A 250 2.93 -16.22 -19.49
N ALA A 251 1.67 -15.86 -19.72
CA ALA A 251 1.11 -14.57 -19.35
C ALA A 251 0.42 -14.59 -17.97
N PHE A 252 -0.09 -15.74 -17.56
CA PHE A 252 -0.84 -15.94 -16.32
C PHE A 252 -0.31 -17.18 -15.57
N PRO A 253 0.89 -17.11 -14.97
CA PRO A 253 1.53 -18.26 -14.34
C PRO A 253 0.76 -18.83 -13.15
N ASP A 254 -0.02 -17.98 -12.47
CA ASP A 254 -0.83 -18.34 -11.29
C ASP A 254 -2.31 -18.63 -11.65
N ALA A 255 -2.66 -18.67 -12.93
CA ALA A 255 -4.02 -18.97 -13.36
C ALA A 255 -4.37 -20.45 -13.17
N ARG A 256 -5.61 -20.70 -12.75
CA ARG A 256 -6.23 -22.02 -12.77
C ARG A 256 -6.82 -22.26 -14.15
N PHE A 257 -6.44 -23.36 -14.79
CA PHE A 257 -7.00 -23.76 -16.08
C PHE A 257 -8.04 -24.85 -15.88
N MET A 258 -9.23 -24.65 -16.44
CA MET A 258 -10.29 -25.64 -16.54
C MET A 258 -10.47 -26.03 -18.00
N TYR A 259 -10.82 -27.30 -18.24
CA TYR A 259 -10.80 -27.88 -19.56
C TYR A 259 -12.12 -28.57 -19.83
N GLU A 260 -12.79 -28.18 -20.91
CA GLU A 260 -14.08 -28.74 -21.29
C GLU A 260 -14.09 -29.06 -22.78
N GLU A 261 -14.74 -30.16 -23.15
CA GLU A 261 -14.79 -30.64 -24.53
C GLU A 261 -16.09 -30.27 -25.25
N SER A 262 -17.07 -29.78 -24.51
CA SER A 262 -18.44 -29.54 -24.98
C SER A 262 -19.02 -28.26 -24.39
N GLY A 263 -19.98 -27.65 -25.09
CA GLY A 263 -20.67 -26.46 -24.59
C GLY A 263 -21.50 -26.76 -23.33
N LYS A 264 -22.14 -27.93 -23.24
CA LYS A 264 -22.90 -28.32 -22.03
C LYS A 264 -22.00 -28.49 -20.80
N SER A 265 -20.85 -29.13 -20.95
CA SER A 265 -19.93 -29.31 -19.83
C SER A 265 -19.30 -27.97 -19.41
N ALA A 266 -18.98 -27.10 -20.36
CA ALA A 266 -18.59 -25.71 -20.10
C ALA A 266 -19.64 -24.93 -19.29
N LEU A 267 -20.92 -24.98 -19.68
CA LEU A 267 -22.00 -24.31 -18.93
C LEU A 267 -22.15 -24.86 -17.50
N ASN A 268 -22.04 -26.18 -17.31
CA ASN A 268 -22.09 -26.78 -15.98
C ASN A 268 -20.92 -26.31 -15.10
N THR A 269 -19.71 -26.26 -15.66
CA THR A 269 -18.52 -25.78 -14.96
C THR A 269 -18.63 -24.28 -14.63
N LEU A 270 -19.16 -23.46 -15.54
CA LEU A 270 -19.40 -22.03 -15.29
C LEU A 270 -20.41 -21.78 -14.16
N ARG A 271 -21.47 -22.61 -14.06
CA ARG A 271 -22.45 -22.52 -12.96
C ARG A 271 -21.86 -22.89 -11.61
N GLN A 272 -20.95 -23.85 -11.58
CA GLN A 272 -20.38 -24.37 -10.32
C GLN A 272 -19.17 -23.58 -9.84
N GLN A 273 -18.33 -23.11 -10.77
CA GLN A 273 -16.98 -22.63 -10.45
C GLN A 273 -16.68 -21.22 -10.97
N GLY A 274 -17.46 -20.71 -11.94
CA GLY A 274 -17.20 -19.44 -12.61
C GLY A 274 -15.89 -19.42 -13.42
N ALA A 275 -15.64 -18.32 -14.14
CA ALA A 275 -14.40 -18.08 -14.86
C ALA A 275 -14.12 -16.57 -15.01
N SER A 276 -12.84 -16.23 -15.13
CA SER A 276 -12.34 -14.87 -15.44
C SER A 276 -12.20 -14.65 -16.95
N LEU A 277 -12.02 -15.73 -17.73
CA LEU A 277 -11.99 -15.72 -19.18
C LEU A 277 -12.47 -17.08 -19.70
N ILE A 278 -13.28 -17.05 -20.74
CA ILE A 278 -13.68 -18.23 -21.51
C ILE A 278 -12.97 -18.16 -22.86
N VAL A 279 -12.19 -19.18 -23.19
CA VAL A 279 -11.62 -19.37 -24.52
C VAL A 279 -12.31 -20.56 -25.16
N SER A 280 -13.14 -20.32 -26.17
CA SER A 280 -13.99 -21.35 -26.77
C SER A 280 -13.76 -21.49 -28.26
N GLU A 281 -13.75 -22.72 -28.74
CA GLU A 281 -13.98 -23.04 -30.14
C GLU A 281 -15.45 -22.75 -30.50
N MET A 282 -15.67 -22.30 -31.74
CA MET A 282 -16.99 -22.01 -32.28
C MET A 282 -17.75 -23.30 -32.60
N LYS A 283 -17.08 -24.38 -33.02
CA LYS A 283 -17.72 -25.68 -33.25
C LYS A 283 -17.43 -26.67 -32.11
N THR A 284 -18.38 -26.82 -31.20
CA THR A 284 -18.36 -27.91 -30.20
C THR A 284 -19.23 -29.09 -30.66
N THR A 285 -19.12 -30.26 -30.00
CA THR A 285 -19.83 -31.49 -30.43
C THR A 285 -21.34 -31.40 -30.26
N ASP A 286 -21.81 -30.53 -29.37
CA ASP A 286 -23.17 -30.53 -28.84
C ASP A 286 -23.88 -29.18 -28.95
N LEU A 287 -23.14 -28.07 -29.10
CA LEU A 287 -23.67 -26.72 -29.30
C LEU A 287 -22.86 -25.96 -30.36
N ASP A 288 -23.57 -25.21 -31.19
CA ASP A 288 -22.94 -24.21 -32.05
C ASP A 288 -22.43 -23.03 -31.19
N GLY A 289 -21.33 -22.40 -31.56
CA GLY A 289 -20.64 -21.37 -30.79
C GLY A 289 -21.53 -20.15 -30.54
N PHE A 290 -22.45 -19.87 -31.47
CA PHE A 290 -23.50 -18.87 -31.30
C PHE A 290 -24.47 -19.23 -30.17
N ASP A 291 -24.90 -20.50 -30.11
CA ASP A 291 -25.82 -20.99 -29.08
C ASP A 291 -25.14 -21.04 -27.71
N LEU A 292 -23.86 -21.44 -27.66
CA LEU A 292 -23.07 -21.40 -26.44
C LEU A 292 -22.89 -19.97 -25.94
N ALA A 293 -22.53 -19.01 -26.80
CA ALA A 293 -22.41 -17.61 -26.41
C ALA A 293 -23.74 -17.04 -25.87
N ARG A 294 -24.87 -17.32 -26.54
CA ARG A 294 -26.21 -16.94 -26.06
C ARG A 294 -26.54 -17.61 -24.73
N ALA A 295 -26.14 -18.86 -24.52
CA ALA A 295 -26.35 -19.56 -23.27
C ALA A 295 -25.53 -18.93 -22.13
N ILE A 296 -24.24 -18.67 -22.34
CA ILE A 296 -23.35 -18.00 -21.37
C ILE A 296 -23.95 -16.65 -20.95
N ARG A 297 -24.42 -15.84 -21.91
CA ARG A 297 -25.03 -14.53 -21.62
C ARG A 297 -26.35 -14.62 -20.85
N LYS A 298 -27.02 -15.78 -20.84
CA LYS A 298 -28.21 -16.04 -20.02
C LYS A 298 -27.89 -16.60 -18.63
N GLU A 299 -26.66 -17.05 -18.39
CA GLU A 299 -26.24 -17.58 -17.08
C GLU A 299 -25.87 -16.42 -16.13
N PRO A 300 -26.58 -16.22 -15.01
CA PRO A 300 -26.33 -15.08 -14.13
C PRO A 300 -24.90 -15.00 -13.58
N THR A 301 -24.23 -16.15 -13.43
CA THR A 301 -22.87 -16.26 -12.88
C THR A 301 -21.77 -16.07 -13.93
N ALA A 302 -22.12 -16.02 -15.23
CA ALA A 302 -21.16 -15.95 -16.34
C ALA A 302 -21.52 -14.90 -17.40
N ALA A 303 -22.65 -14.19 -17.24
CA ALA A 303 -23.16 -13.23 -18.23
C ALA A 303 -22.12 -12.14 -18.57
N GLU A 304 -21.38 -11.67 -17.58
CA GLU A 304 -20.34 -10.64 -17.73
C GLU A 304 -18.93 -11.23 -17.96
N THR A 305 -18.77 -12.56 -17.98
CA THR A 305 -17.46 -13.17 -18.19
C THR A 305 -17.01 -12.93 -19.64
N PRO A 306 -15.79 -12.42 -19.86
CA PRO A 306 -15.25 -12.24 -21.20
C PRO A 306 -15.15 -13.56 -21.97
N VAL A 307 -15.55 -13.53 -23.24
CA VAL A 307 -15.48 -14.66 -24.17
C VAL A 307 -14.54 -14.32 -25.32
N LEU A 308 -13.48 -15.10 -25.46
CA LEU A 308 -12.58 -15.13 -26.61
C LEU A 308 -12.89 -16.37 -27.45
N VAL A 309 -13.32 -16.17 -28.69
CA VAL A 309 -13.50 -17.28 -29.63
C VAL A 309 -12.19 -17.56 -30.36
N VAL A 310 -11.79 -18.83 -30.44
CA VAL A 310 -10.63 -19.29 -31.22
C VAL A 310 -11.11 -20.40 -32.15
N THR A 311 -11.16 -20.14 -33.46
CA THR A 311 -11.78 -21.09 -34.40
C THR A 311 -10.98 -21.27 -35.68
N GLY A 312 -11.07 -22.47 -36.28
CA GLY A 312 -10.49 -22.75 -37.60
C GLY A 312 -11.40 -22.39 -38.77
N GLU A 313 -12.65 -22.01 -38.51
CA GLU A 313 -13.66 -21.74 -39.52
C GLU A 313 -14.45 -20.48 -39.18
N GLY A 314 -14.92 -19.77 -40.20
CA GLY A 314 -15.78 -18.60 -40.06
C GLY A 314 -15.26 -17.38 -40.83
N ASP A 315 -16.07 -16.33 -40.87
CA ASP A 315 -15.76 -15.10 -41.59
C ASP A 315 -16.12 -13.82 -40.80
N ALA A 316 -15.99 -12.66 -41.45
CA ALA A 316 -16.31 -11.37 -40.83
C ALA A 316 -17.80 -11.23 -40.47
N THR A 317 -18.69 -11.95 -41.16
CA THR A 317 -20.12 -12.01 -40.88
C THR A 317 -20.38 -12.77 -39.59
N ASP A 318 -19.70 -13.90 -39.40
CA ASP A 318 -19.77 -14.68 -38.16
C ASP A 318 -19.30 -13.86 -36.95
N TRP A 319 -18.19 -13.11 -37.11
CA TRP A 319 -17.71 -12.20 -36.08
C TRP A 319 -18.74 -11.11 -35.73
N GLN A 320 -19.38 -10.50 -36.73
CA GLN A 320 -20.41 -9.48 -36.51
C GLN A 320 -21.53 -10.02 -35.61
N VAL A 321 -22.04 -11.22 -35.92
CA VAL A 321 -23.11 -11.86 -35.16
C VAL A 321 -22.66 -12.24 -33.74
N LEU A 322 -21.44 -12.78 -33.58
CA LEU A 322 -20.89 -13.11 -32.26
C LEU A 322 -20.68 -11.85 -31.40
N SER A 323 -20.21 -10.76 -31.99
CA SER A 323 -20.04 -9.48 -31.31
C SER A 323 -21.39 -8.91 -30.86
N ASP A 324 -22.44 -9.00 -31.68
CA ASP A 324 -23.81 -8.58 -31.32
C ASP A 324 -24.40 -9.43 -30.17
N ILE A 325 -24.01 -10.69 -30.04
CA ILE A 325 -24.36 -11.55 -28.90
C ILE A 325 -23.56 -11.16 -27.64
N GLY A 326 -22.43 -10.49 -27.82
CA GLY A 326 -21.57 -9.99 -26.75
C GLY A 326 -20.25 -10.75 -26.61
N VAL A 327 -19.74 -11.44 -27.63
CA VAL A 327 -18.37 -12.00 -27.62
C VAL A 327 -17.35 -10.87 -27.73
N ASP A 328 -16.30 -10.93 -26.90
CA ASP A 328 -15.40 -9.80 -26.65
C ASP A 328 -14.15 -9.79 -27.54
N ALA A 329 -13.80 -10.95 -28.10
CA ALA A 329 -12.69 -11.12 -29.03
C ALA A 329 -12.82 -12.39 -29.87
N PHE A 330 -12.11 -12.42 -30.99
CA PHE A 330 -12.11 -13.52 -31.94
C PHE A 330 -10.73 -13.68 -32.57
N LEU A 331 -10.24 -14.92 -32.67
CA LEU A 331 -8.98 -15.29 -33.30
C LEU A 331 -9.16 -16.52 -34.20
N PHE A 332 -8.36 -16.60 -35.26
CA PHE A 332 -8.34 -17.75 -36.16
C PHE A 332 -7.23 -18.75 -35.78
N LYS A 333 -7.49 -20.04 -36.02
CA LYS A 333 -6.46 -21.10 -36.04
C LYS A 333 -5.67 -21.01 -37.36
N PRO A 334 -4.34 -21.24 -37.36
CA PRO A 334 -3.48 -21.50 -36.20
C PRO A 334 -3.30 -20.23 -35.35
N VAL A 335 -3.40 -20.40 -34.03
CA VAL A 335 -3.37 -19.27 -33.11
C VAL A 335 -1.93 -18.74 -32.96
N ASP A 336 -1.76 -17.44 -33.16
CA ASP A 336 -0.50 -16.75 -32.83
C ASP A 336 -0.43 -16.51 -31.31
N ALA A 337 0.68 -16.91 -30.69
CA ALA A 337 0.84 -16.84 -29.24
C ALA A 337 0.80 -15.39 -28.71
N THR A 338 1.39 -14.45 -29.46
CA THR A 338 1.39 -13.03 -29.08
C THR A 338 -0.02 -12.46 -29.12
N SER A 339 -0.79 -12.77 -30.15
CA SER A 339 -2.17 -12.32 -30.32
C SER A 339 -3.11 -12.88 -29.26
N LEU A 340 -2.94 -14.17 -28.89
CA LEU A 340 -3.68 -14.82 -27.82
C LEU A 340 -3.40 -14.16 -26.47
N ILE A 341 -2.12 -13.96 -26.12
CA ILE A 341 -1.71 -13.31 -24.86
C ILE A 341 -2.23 -11.87 -24.80
N ALA A 342 -2.08 -11.10 -25.88
CA ALA A 342 -2.53 -9.71 -25.94
C ALA A 342 -4.06 -9.61 -25.75
N SER A 343 -4.82 -10.48 -26.42
CA SER A 343 -6.27 -10.54 -26.27
C SER A 343 -6.67 -10.91 -24.85
N ALA A 344 -6.07 -11.95 -24.27
CA ALA A 344 -6.37 -12.38 -22.92
C ALA A 344 -6.04 -11.29 -21.88
N ARG A 345 -4.88 -10.63 -21.98
CA ARG A 345 -4.52 -9.52 -21.06
C ARG A 345 -5.50 -8.35 -21.15
N ARG A 346 -5.89 -7.97 -22.36
CA ARG A 346 -6.88 -6.89 -22.60
C ARG A 346 -8.23 -7.24 -21.98
N LEU A 347 -8.71 -8.48 -22.17
CA LEU A 347 -10.02 -8.92 -21.70
C LEU A 347 -10.07 -9.10 -20.18
N ILE A 348 -8.98 -9.58 -19.59
CA ILE A 348 -8.89 -9.86 -18.17
C ILE A 348 -8.50 -8.61 -17.35
N GLY A 349 -7.95 -7.58 -17.99
CA GLY A 349 -7.54 -6.33 -17.34
C GLY A 349 -6.17 -6.38 -16.66
N ALA A 350 -5.31 -7.35 -17.01
CA ALA A 350 -3.97 -7.48 -16.42
C ALA A 350 -3.00 -6.45 -17.04
N PRO A 351 -2.39 -5.53 -16.27
CA PRO A 351 -1.37 -4.64 -16.81
C PRO A 351 -0.07 -5.40 -17.04
N GLU A 352 0.66 -4.96 -18.07
CA GLU A 352 1.97 -5.49 -18.38
C GLU A 352 2.97 -5.14 -17.25
N PRO A 353 3.81 -6.08 -16.77
CA PRO A 353 4.79 -5.77 -15.76
C PRO A 353 5.79 -4.72 -16.29
N PRO A 354 6.09 -3.64 -15.54
CA PRO A 354 7.06 -2.66 -15.98
C PRO A 354 8.44 -3.30 -16.12
N ARG A 355 9.03 -3.20 -17.32
CA ARG A 355 10.46 -3.43 -17.50
C ARG A 355 11.21 -2.23 -16.89
N PHE A 356 11.87 -2.46 -15.77
CA PHE A 356 12.83 -1.50 -15.25
C PHE A 356 14.15 -1.67 -16.00
N PRO A 357 14.71 -0.63 -16.64
CA PRO A 357 16.12 -0.64 -16.95
C PRO A 357 16.90 -0.68 -15.63
N ASP A 358 17.89 -1.56 -15.54
CA ASP A 358 18.87 -1.52 -14.48
C ASP A 358 19.54 -0.13 -14.52
N ALA A 359 19.38 0.63 -13.44
CA ALA A 359 20.06 1.92 -13.31
C ALA A 359 21.53 1.65 -12.95
N GLU A 360 22.44 2.25 -13.73
CA GLU A 360 23.90 2.25 -13.50
C GLU A 360 24.30 2.85 -12.14
#